data_AF-A0A4R4T998-F1
#
_entry.id   AF-A0A4R4T998-F1
#
_cell.length_a   1.000
_cell.length_b   1.000
_cell.length_c   1.000
_cell.angle_alpha   90.00
_cell.angle_beta   90.00
_cell.angle_gamma   90.00
#
_symmetry.space_group_name_H-M   'P 1'
#
loop_
_entity.id
_entity.type
_entity.pdbx_description
1 polymer ?
#
loop_
_entity_poly.entity_id
_entity_poly.type
_entity_poly.pdbx_seq_one_letter_code
_entity_poly.pdbx_strand_id
1 'polypeptide(L)'
;MTQDEAVGAEYTRLREAAILVLDALPDAEDRPTQVDGALRSLRAVLSGDVSMQSDTGAGTLDPFEQMLTVRRYTGRRAEPVSLPQQAADLRRQLDGDRALDERLPGEPSRNVVVTELRAMIVASLLEELAARLSPGVAFGPGRNGEELAQLAVDLAKELLDQTFLGQ
;
A
#
# COMPACT_ATOMS: atom_id res chain seq x y z
N MET A 1 -3.14 15.83 -27.85
CA MET A 1 -2.31 15.16 -26.84
C MET A 1 -1.67 16.25 -26.01
N THR A 2 -2.13 16.45 -24.78
CA THR A 2 -1.64 17.53 -23.91
C THR A 2 -0.27 17.14 -23.35
N GLN A 3 0.54 18.13 -22.99
CA GLN A 3 1.86 17.91 -22.38
C GLN A 3 1.78 17.03 -21.12
N ASP A 4 0.66 17.10 -20.41
CA ASP A 4 0.35 16.28 -19.23
C ASP A 4 0.19 14.78 -19.55
N GLU A 5 -0.45 14.44 -20.68
CA GLU A 5 -0.62 13.05 -21.13
C GLU A 5 0.72 12.41 -21.54
N ALA A 6 1.63 13.21 -22.12
CA ALA A 6 2.95 12.75 -22.52
C ALA A 6 3.85 12.47 -21.29
N VAL A 7 3.82 13.36 -20.30
CA VAL A 7 4.53 13.17 -19.02
C VAL A 7 3.95 11.98 -18.26
N GLY A 8 2.64 11.81 -18.24
CA GLY A 8 1.99 10.64 -17.64
C GLY A 8 2.45 9.32 -18.27
N ALA A 9 2.47 9.25 -19.60
CA ALA A 9 2.88 8.04 -20.32
C ALA A 9 4.38 7.72 -20.17
N GLU A 10 5.24 8.73 -20.00
CA GLU A 10 6.66 8.52 -19.69
C GLU A 10 6.84 7.99 -18.26
N TYR A 11 6.11 8.55 -17.30
CA TYR A 11 6.14 8.12 -15.91
C TYR A 11 5.64 6.67 -15.75
N THR A 12 4.56 6.30 -16.45
CA THR A 12 4.06 4.92 -16.47
C THR A 12 5.11 3.94 -16.99
N ARG A 13 5.80 4.28 -18.09
CA ARG A 13 6.86 3.43 -18.63
C ARG A 13 8.04 3.28 -17.68
N LEU A 14 8.45 4.37 -17.02
CA LEU A 14 9.52 4.34 -16.04
C LEU A 14 9.15 3.48 -14.83
N ARG A 15 7.91 3.61 -14.36
CA ARG A 15 7.33 2.82 -13.27
C ARG A 15 7.33 1.33 -13.60
N GLU A 16 6.81 0.93 -14.75
CA GLU A 16 6.79 -0.48 -15.19
C GLU A 16 8.20 -1.09 -15.21
N ALA A 17 9.18 -0.37 -15.74
CA ALA A 17 10.56 -0.85 -15.79
C ALA A 17 11.22 -0.95 -14.41
N ALA A 18 10.88 -0.05 -13.47
CA ALA A 18 11.37 -0.12 -12.10
C ALA A 18 10.78 -1.31 -11.34
N ILE A 19 9.49 -1.64 -11.55
CA ILE A 19 8.85 -2.78 -10.88
C ILE A 19 9.46 -4.09 -11.37
N LEU A 20 9.78 -4.23 -12.66
CA LEU A 20 10.51 -5.42 -13.17
C LEU A 20 11.84 -5.67 -12.44
N VAL A 21 12.54 -4.61 -12.01
CA VAL A 21 13.77 -4.75 -11.22
C VAL A 21 13.46 -5.25 -9.82
N LEU A 22 12.45 -4.67 -9.17
CA LEU A 22 12.03 -5.07 -7.82
C LEU A 22 11.56 -6.52 -7.76
N ASP A 23 10.84 -7.00 -8.78
CA ASP A 23 10.38 -8.39 -8.88
C ASP A 23 11.53 -9.38 -9.13
N ALA A 24 12.63 -8.94 -9.73
CA ALA A 24 13.79 -9.80 -10.02
C ALA A 24 14.76 -9.91 -8.83
N LEU A 25 14.76 -8.95 -7.89
CA LEU A 25 15.68 -8.90 -6.76
C LEU A 25 15.59 -10.10 -5.78
N PRO A 26 14.41 -10.65 -5.44
CA PRO A 26 14.30 -11.79 -4.54
C PRO A 26 15.00 -13.06 -5.05
N ASP A 27 15.07 -13.22 -6.38
CA ASP A 27 15.69 -14.37 -7.05
C ASP A 27 17.10 -14.05 -7.58
N ALA A 28 17.73 -12.95 -7.15
CA ALA A 28 18.95 -12.42 -7.77
C ALA A 28 20.15 -13.38 -7.71
N GLU A 29 20.25 -14.20 -6.65
CA GLU A 29 21.31 -15.20 -6.50
C GLU A 29 21.11 -16.40 -7.45
N ASP A 30 19.85 -16.76 -7.70
CA ASP A 30 19.48 -17.94 -8.51
C ASP A 30 19.31 -17.60 -10.00
N ARG A 31 19.00 -16.33 -10.34
CA ARG A 31 18.66 -15.88 -11.69
C ARG A 31 19.27 -14.51 -12.04
N PRO A 32 20.61 -14.39 -12.07
CA PRO A 32 21.29 -13.11 -12.34
C PRO A 32 20.93 -12.50 -13.71
N THR A 33 20.66 -13.34 -14.71
CA THR A 33 20.28 -12.89 -16.06
C THR A 33 18.91 -12.20 -16.10
N GLN A 34 18.01 -12.51 -15.16
CA GLN A 34 16.70 -11.87 -15.05
C GLN A 34 16.83 -10.45 -14.48
N VAL A 35 17.67 -10.28 -13.45
CA VAL A 35 18.00 -8.97 -12.87
C VAL A 35 18.71 -8.08 -13.90
N ASP A 36 19.68 -8.62 -14.63
CA ASP A 36 20.39 -7.89 -15.70
C ASP A 36 19.48 -7.48 -16.85
N GLY A 37 18.45 -8.29 -17.15
CA GLY A 37 17.41 -7.95 -18.12
C GLY A 37 16.57 -6.77 -17.63
N ALA A 38 16.09 -6.83 -16.39
CA ALA A 38 15.28 -5.78 -15.79
C ALA A 38 16.03 -4.44 -15.68
N LEU A 39 17.31 -4.46 -15.27
CA LEU A 39 18.13 -3.24 -15.19
C LEU A 39 18.40 -2.63 -16.57
N ARG A 40 18.56 -3.45 -17.61
CA ARG A 40 18.68 -2.95 -18.99
C ARG A 40 17.40 -2.32 -19.49
N SER A 41 16.24 -2.90 -19.18
CA SER A 41 14.93 -2.32 -19.51
C SER A 41 14.74 -0.97 -18.82
N LEU A 42 15.07 -0.85 -17.53
CA LEU A 42 15.03 0.42 -16.79
C LEU A 42 15.95 1.47 -17.41
N ARG A 43 17.18 1.08 -17.76
CA ARG A 43 18.15 1.96 -18.43
C ARG A 43 17.65 2.44 -19.79
N ALA A 44 17.02 1.57 -20.57
CA ALA A 44 16.48 1.91 -21.89
C ALA A 44 15.37 2.97 -21.79
N VAL A 45 14.45 2.81 -20.83
CA VAL A 45 13.40 3.79 -20.58
C VAL A 45 13.97 5.13 -20.11
N LEU A 46 14.93 5.12 -19.18
CA LEU A 46 15.62 6.34 -18.72
C LEU A 46 16.42 7.06 -19.82
N SER A 47 16.90 6.32 -20.83
CA SER A 47 17.70 6.87 -21.93
C SER A 47 16.84 7.34 -23.11
N GLY A 48 15.53 7.09 -23.09
CA GLY A 48 14.62 7.40 -24.21
C GLY A 48 14.74 6.44 -25.41
N ASP A 49 15.55 5.39 -25.30
CA ASP A 49 15.77 4.38 -26.35
C ASP A 49 14.74 3.25 -26.20
N VAL A 50 13.52 3.43 -26.73
CA VAL A 50 12.48 2.40 -26.59
C VAL A 50 12.06 1.81 -27.95
N SER A 51 12.57 0.61 -28.23
CA SER A 51 11.82 -0.45 -28.93
C SER A 51 11.53 -1.55 -27.92
N MET A 52 10.31 -1.60 -27.39
CA MET A 52 9.88 -2.66 -26.47
C MET A 52 9.38 -3.87 -27.27
N GLN A 53 10.12 -4.97 -27.21
CA GLN A 53 9.55 -6.31 -27.33
C GLN A 53 8.88 -6.62 -25.98
N SER A 54 7.57 -6.41 -25.90
CA SER A 54 6.77 -6.79 -24.73
C SER A 54 6.50 -8.29 -24.78
N ASP A 55 7.38 -9.07 -24.14
CA ASP A 55 7.09 -10.47 -23.88
C ASP A 55 6.05 -10.54 -22.74
N THR A 56 4.89 -11.11 -23.06
CA THR A 56 3.67 -11.05 -22.24
C THR A 56 3.72 -12.13 -21.15
N GLY A 57 4.49 -11.88 -20.09
CA GLY A 57 4.56 -12.72 -18.89
C GLY A 57 3.77 -12.09 -17.74
N ALA A 58 2.99 -12.90 -17.01
CA ALA A 58 2.25 -12.63 -15.77
C ALA A 58 2.43 -11.21 -15.20
N GLY A 59 1.35 -10.41 -15.25
CA GLY A 59 1.34 -8.99 -14.88
C GLY A 59 2.06 -8.69 -13.56
N THR A 60 3.15 -7.94 -13.70
CA THR A 60 3.99 -7.39 -12.64
C THR A 60 3.10 -6.66 -11.61
N LEU A 61 3.22 -7.03 -10.33
CA LEU A 61 2.37 -6.47 -9.27
C LEU A 61 2.85 -5.07 -8.92
N ASP A 62 1.93 -4.11 -8.92
CA ASP A 62 2.28 -2.72 -8.67
C ASP A 62 2.13 -2.36 -7.19
N PRO A 63 3.23 -2.05 -6.47
CA PRO A 63 3.18 -1.74 -5.03
C PRO A 63 2.39 -0.47 -4.70
N PHE A 64 2.19 0.42 -5.67
CA PHE A 64 1.38 1.63 -5.49
C PHE A 64 -0.10 1.39 -5.76
N GLU A 65 -0.48 0.20 -6.23
CA GLU A 65 -1.88 -0.18 -6.43
C GLU A 65 -2.29 -1.35 -5.55
N GLN A 66 -1.33 -2.20 -5.17
CA GLN A 66 -1.56 -3.50 -4.56
C GLN A 66 -0.69 -3.73 -3.32
N MET A 67 -1.27 -4.42 -2.35
CA MET A 67 -0.57 -4.91 -1.18
C MET A 67 0.35 -6.07 -1.58
N LEU A 68 1.67 -5.90 -1.43
CA LEU A 68 2.65 -6.93 -1.78
C LEU A 68 2.59 -8.17 -0.88
N THR A 69 2.16 -8.01 0.38
CA THR A 69 2.17 -9.07 1.39
C THR A 69 0.80 -9.72 1.62
N VAL A 70 -0.28 -9.13 1.09
CA VAL A 70 -1.65 -9.59 1.32
C VAL A 70 -2.22 -10.14 0.03
N ARG A 71 -2.67 -11.39 0.08
CA ARG A 71 -3.39 -12.04 -1.02
C ARG A 71 -4.74 -12.52 -0.56
N ARG A 72 -5.75 -12.30 -1.38
CA ARG A 72 -7.09 -12.84 -1.17
C ARG A 72 -7.23 -14.15 -1.91
N TYR A 73 -7.72 -15.17 -1.22
CA TYR A 73 -7.96 -16.47 -1.83
C TYR A 73 -9.42 -16.60 -2.28
N THR A 74 -9.64 -16.67 -3.59
CA THR A 74 -10.94 -16.94 -4.22
C THR A 74 -10.93 -18.38 -4.75
N GLY A 75 -11.42 -19.30 -3.92
CA GLY A 75 -11.31 -20.74 -4.19
C GLY A 75 -9.85 -21.23 -4.12
N ARG A 76 -9.24 -21.54 -5.26
CA ARG A 76 -7.83 -21.97 -5.37
C ARG A 76 -6.89 -20.89 -5.93
N ARG A 77 -7.39 -19.70 -6.23
CA ARG A 77 -6.59 -18.61 -6.79
C ARG A 77 -6.25 -17.59 -5.71
N ALA A 78 -5.00 -17.13 -5.72
CA ALA A 78 -4.54 -16.03 -4.89
C ALA A 78 -4.52 -14.76 -5.74
N GLU A 79 -5.35 -13.79 -5.37
CA GLU A 79 -5.49 -12.50 -6.05
C GLU A 79 -4.83 -11.40 -5.20
N PRO A 80 -4.06 -10.49 -5.82
CA PRO A 80 -3.54 -9.30 -5.13
C PRO A 80 -4.69 -8.44 -4.61
N VAL A 81 -4.53 -7.89 -3.40
CA VAL A 81 -5.51 -6.96 -2.84
C VAL A 81 -5.09 -5.54 -3.17
N SER A 82 -5.99 -4.75 -3.77
CA SER A 82 -5.70 -3.35 -4.04
C SER A 82 -5.75 -2.51 -2.77
N LEU A 83 -5.02 -1.39 -2.72
CA LEU A 83 -5.03 -0.49 -1.57
C LEU A 83 -6.43 0.08 -1.25
N PRO A 84 -7.24 0.52 -2.23
CA PRO A 84 -8.63 0.93 -1.97
C PRO A 84 -9.48 -0.22 -1.43
N GLN A 85 -9.30 -1.44 -1.97
CA GLN A 85 -10.02 -2.61 -1.47
C GLN A 85 -9.66 -2.92 -0.02
N GLN A 86 -8.38 -2.82 0.34
CA GLN A 86 -7.93 -3.01 1.71
C GLN A 86 -8.52 -1.97 2.65
N ALA A 87 -8.60 -0.70 2.23
CA ALA A 87 -9.24 0.36 3.01
C ALA A 87 -10.73 0.07 3.25
N ALA A 88 -11.45 -0.35 2.21
CA ALA A 88 -12.87 -0.72 2.31
C ALA A 88 -13.08 -1.95 3.22
N ASP A 89 -12.20 -2.95 3.14
CA ASP A 89 -12.26 -4.15 3.97
C ASP A 89 -12.02 -3.80 5.46
N LEU A 90 -11.04 -2.95 5.75
CA LEU A 90 -10.76 -2.46 7.10
C LEU A 90 -11.92 -1.64 7.67
N ARG A 91 -12.50 -0.71 6.89
CA ARG A 91 -13.69 0.04 7.33
C ARG A 91 -14.83 -0.88 7.72
N ARG A 92 -15.16 -1.88 6.88
CA ARG A 92 -16.21 -2.85 7.19
C ARG A 92 -15.92 -3.68 8.45
N GLN A 93 -14.65 -3.98 8.71
CA GLN A 93 -14.26 -4.67 9.95
C GLN A 93 -14.45 -3.78 11.18
N LEU A 94 -14.09 -2.50 11.09
CA LEU A 94 -14.26 -1.52 12.16
C LEU A 94 -15.75 -1.22 12.42
N ASP A 95 -16.54 -1.00 11.36
CA ASP A 95 -17.98 -0.75 11.46
C ASP A 95 -18.75 -1.95 12.05
N GLY A 96 -18.22 -3.16 11.84
CA GLY A 96 -18.76 -4.40 12.39
C GLY A 96 -18.20 -4.78 13.75
N ASP A 97 -17.28 -4.00 14.30
CA ASP A 97 -16.71 -4.28 15.62
C ASP A 97 -17.70 -3.93 16.74
N ARG A 98 -17.49 -4.55 17.89
CA ARG A 98 -18.34 -4.36 19.06
C ARG A 98 -18.19 -2.96 19.66
N ALA A 99 -19.25 -2.44 20.25
CA ALA A 99 -19.17 -1.21 21.01
C ALA A 99 -18.30 -1.39 22.28
N LEU A 100 -17.79 -0.26 22.80
CA LEU A 100 -17.09 -0.26 24.08
C LEU A 100 -18.01 -0.84 25.17
N ASP A 101 -17.46 -1.73 26.00
CA ASP A 101 -18.20 -2.44 27.06
C ASP A 101 -19.30 -3.40 26.61
N GLU A 102 -19.47 -3.62 25.29
CA GLU A 102 -20.42 -4.59 24.78
C GLU A 102 -19.98 -6.02 25.15
N ARG A 103 -20.81 -6.69 25.96
CA ARG A 103 -20.60 -8.08 26.40
C ARG A 103 -21.90 -8.71 26.86
N LEU A 104 -21.96 -10.04 26.78
CA LEU A 104 -23.06 -10.79 27.40
C LEU A 104 -22.94 -10.75 28.94
N PRO A 105 -24.08 -10.83 29.66
CA PRO A 105 -24.06 -10.92 31.12
C PRO A 105 -23.20 -12.09 31.60
N GLY A 106 -22.26 -11.82 32.51
CA GLY A 106 -21.36 -12.84 33.06
C GLY A 106 -20.06 -13.06 32.28
N GLU A 107 -19.90 -12.47 31.10
CA GLU A 107 -18.62 -12.53 30.37
C GLU A 107 -17.59 -11.51 30.90
N PRO A 108 -16.28 -11.82 30.84
CA PRO A 108 -15.25 -10.84 31.15
C PRO A 108 -15.28 -9.67 30.16
N SER A 109 -14.79 -8.51 30.59
CA SER A 109 -14.56 -7.40 29.66
C SER A 109 -13.55 -7.82 28.59
N ARG A 110 -13.86 -7.46 27.35
CA ARG A 110 -13.00 -7.70 26.18
C ARG A 110 -12.34 -6.40 25.71
N ASN A 111 -12.45 -5.32 26.47
CA ASN A 111 -11.83 -4.05 26.11
C ASN A 111 -10.31 -4.17 26.25
N VAL A 112 -9.59 -3.63 25.29
CA VAL A 112 -8.13 -3.54 25.35
C VAL A 112 -7.77 -2.21 26.00
N VAL A 113 -7.09 -2.28 27.14
CA VAL A 113 -6.57 -1.07 27.80
C VAL A 113 -5.24 -0.69 27.17
N VAL A 114 -5.22 0.46 26.51
CA VAL A 114 -4.02 1.04 25.92
C VAL A 114 -3.55 2.18 26.82
N THR A 115 -2.27 2.21 27.18
CA THR A 115 -1.70 3.34 27.93
C THR A 115 -1.53 4.54 27.01
N GLU A 116 -1.57 5.75 27.57
CA GLU A 116 -1.39 7.00 26.82
C GLU A 116 -0.14 6.99 25.93
N LEU A 117 1.03 6.63 26.50
CA LEU A 117 2.27 6.54 25.71
C LEU A 117 2.16 5.55 24.54
N ARG A 118 1.45 4.44 24.71
CA ARG A 118 1.24 3.48 23.63
C ARG A 118 0.30 4.03 22.57
N ALA A 119 -0.79 4.69 22.98
CA ALA A 119 -1.72 5.33 22.05
C ALA A 119 -1.00 6.39 21.20
N MET A 120 -0.16 7.22 21.82
CA MET A 120 0.67 8.20 21.10
C MET A 120 1.61 7.55 20.08
N ILE A 121 2.33 6.50 20.47
CA ILE A 121 3.24 5.80 19.55
C ILE A 121 2.46 5.23 18.36
N VAL A 122 1.32 4.57 18.62
CA VAL A 122 0.48 4.01 17.55
C VAL A 122 -0.07 5.11 16.64
N ALA A 123 -0.55 6.21 17.19
CA ALA A 123 -1.06 7.35 16.42
C ALA A 123 0.04 7.95 15.52
N SER A 124 1.25 8.19 16.03
CA SER A 124 2.36 8.69 15.22
C SER A 124 2.76 7.72 14.10
N LEU A 125 2.71 6.41 14.36
CA LEU A 125 2.97 5.40 13.31
C LEU A 125 1.88 5.39 12.23
N LEU A 126 0.62 5.63 12.61
CA LEU A 126 -0.49 5.75 11.67
C LEU A 126 -0.39 7.03 10.83
N GLU A 127 0.02 8.15 11.42
CA GLU A 127 0.29 9.40 10.70
C GLU A 127 1.45 9.25 9.70
N GLU A 128 2.54 8.59 10.12
CA GLU A 128 3.66 8.25 9.22
C GLU A 128 3.23 7.34 8.07
N LEU A 129 2.37 6.35 8.35
CA LEU A 129 1.78 5.50 7.32
C LEU A 129 0.93 6.32 6.35
N ALA A 130 0.07 7.21 6.86
CA ALA A 130 -0.75 8.08 6.04
C ALA A 130 0.08 9.00 5.15
N ALA A 131 1.16 9.59 5.69
CA ALA A 131 2.09 10.41 4.93
C ALA A 131 2.78 9.62 3.80
N ARG A 132 3.10 8.33 4.02
CA ARG A 132 3.71 7.46 3.01
C ARG A 132 2.74 6.95 1.96
N LEU A 133 1.44 6.90 2.27
CA LEU A 133 0.38 6.46 1.35
C LEU A 133 -0.25 7.63 0.58
N SER A 134 -0.09 8.85 1.08
CA SER A 134 -0.60 10.06 0.42
C SER A 134 0.20 10.37 -0.85
N PRO A 135 -0.44 10.92 -1.89
CA PRO A 135 0.27 11.34 -3.10
C PRO A 135 1.40 12.31 -2.75
N GLY A 136 2.60 12.05 -3.25
CA GLY A 136 3.77 12.86 -2.94
C GLY A 136 5.09 12.15 -3.15
N VAL A 137 6.14 12.65 -2.49
CA VAL A 137 7.52 12.16 -2.70
C VAL A 137 7.69 10.68 -2.32
N ALA A 138 6.94 10.19 -1.32
CA ALA A 138 7.03 8.82 -0.85
C ALA A 138 6.19 7.83 -1.70
N PHE A 139 5.00 8.22 -2.14
CA PHE A 139 4.05 7.34 -2.84
C PHE A 139 3.98 7.59 -4.37
N GLY A 140 4.62 8.64 -4.86
CA GLY A 140 4.43 9.12 -6.22
C GLY A 140 3.10 9.88 -6.40
N PRO A 141 2.73 10.23 -7.64
CA PRO A 141 1.51 10.99 -7.95
C PRO A 141 0.22 10.14 -7.89
N GLY A 142 0.33 8.84 -7.61
CA GLY A 142 -0.80 7.92 -7.56
C GLY A 142 -1.75 8.24 -6.41
N ARG A 143 -3.07 8.10 -6.68
CA ARG A 143 -4.14 8.39 -5.70
C ARG A 143 -4.69 7.15 -5.00
N ASN A 144 -4.19 5.98 -5.37
CA ASN A 144 -4.69 4.68 -4.88
C ASN A 144 -4.48 4.47 -3.37
N GLY A 145 -3.54 5.20 -2.76
CA GLY A 145 -3.29 5.16 -1.32
C GLY A 145 -4.15 6.14 -0.50
N GLU A 146 -4.86 7.08 -1.13
CA GLU A 146 -5.58 8.16 -0.43
C GLU A 146 -6.61 7.64 0.57
N GLU A 147 -7.40 6.64 0.19
CA GLU A 147 -8.43 6.10 1.08
C GLU A 147 -7.86 5.42 2.31
N LEU A 148 -6.73 4.72 2.16
CA LEU A 148 -6.05 4.04 3.26
C LEU A 148 -5.29 5.05 4.13
N ALA A 149 -4.71 6.08 3.52
CA ALA A 149 -4.10 7.21 4.22
C ALA A 149 -5.13 7.92 5.10
N GLN A 150 -6.30 8.24 4.56
CA GLN A 150 -7.37 8.88 5.32
C GLN A 150 -7.84 8.02 6.49
N LEU A 151 -8.05 6.72 6.27
CA LEU A 151 -8.41 5.79 7.35
C LEU A 151 -7.35 5.77 8.47
N ALA A 152 -6.07 5.79 8.12
CA ALA A 152 -4.99 5.83 9.11
C ALA A 152 -5.00 7.14 9.92
N VAL A 153 -5.26 8.28 9.28
CA VAL A 153 -5.43 9.58 9.97
C VAL A 153 -6.62 9.56 10.92
N ASP A 154 -7.76 9.04 10.47
CA ASP A 154 -8.98 8.97 11.27
C ASP A 154 -8.75 8.12 12.53
N LEU A 155 -8.12 6.95 12.38
CA LEU A 155 -7.77 6.07 13.50
C LEU A 155 -6.74 6.69 14.45
N ALA A 156 -5.74 7.41 13.93
CA ALA A 156 -4.75 8.12 14.75
C ALA A 156 -5.45 9.16 15.64
N LYS A 157 -6.38 9.91 15.06
CA LYS A 157 -7.17 10.90 15.77
C LYS A 157 -8.05 10.25 16.85
N GLU A 158 -8.80 9.20 16.51
CA GLU A 158 -9.65 8.49 17.47
C GLU A 158 -8.83 7.95 18.67
N LEU A 159 -7.64 7.42 18.42
CA LEU A 159 -6.74 6.96 19.48
C LEU A 159 -6.28 8.09 20.39
N LEU A 160 -5.93 9.25 19.84
CA LEU A 160 -5.50 10.41 20.60
C LEU A 160 -6.66 11.05 21.38
N ASP A 161 -7.87 11.07 20.81
CA ASP A 161 -9.10 11.56 21.46
C ASP A 161 -9.46 10.74 22.71
N GLN A 162 -9.01 9.48 22.79
CA GLN A 162 -9.14 8.61 23.96
C GLN A 162 -8.04 8.85 25.03
N THR A 163 -7.06 9.70 24.74
CA THR A 163 -6.02 10.12 25.70
C THR A 163 -6.33 11.49 26.30
N PHE A 164 -5.60 11.90 27.34
CA PHE A 164 -5.74 13.22 27.94
C PHE A 164 -5.39 14.38 26.98
N LEU A 165 -4.72 14.11 25.86
CA LEU A 165 -4.34 15.12 24.86
C LEU A 165 -5.49 15.52 23.92
N GLY A 166 -6.60 14.76 23.91
CA GLY A 166 -7.77 15.04 23.07
C GLY A 166 -8.82 15.97 23.69
N GLN A 167 -8.62 16.43 24.94
CA GLN A 167 -9.52 17.35 25.65
C GLN A 167 -8.95 18.76 25.81
#